data_AF-A0A2J8GKN6-F1
#
_entry.id   AF-A0A2J8GKN6-F1
#
_cell.length_a   1.000
_cell.length_b   1.000
_cell.length_c   1.000
_cell.angle_alpha   90.00
_cell.angle_beta   90.00
_cell.angle_gamma   90.00
#
_symmetry.space_group_name_H-M   'P 1'
#
loop_
_entity.id
_entity.type
_entity.pdbx_description
1 polymer ?
#
loop_
_entity_poly.entity_id
_entity_poly.type
_entity_poly.pdbx_seq_one_letter_code
_entity_poly.pdbx_strand_id
1 'polypeptide(L)'
;MNADEDDDITEELLADSEKLTGLSLELLGLDPHPDDMTAEQRLQFDPEDLAEMASAGSDDRERSARQTRLLAGLLWNSSSILIDQLFRDLGTLHELDAVTPEAIAGTSVLSSLPPQFASNYDAKFTQRFIVVAADVTASLARGWAAPGCLAGELAVYCLLDQARITEDIYELDLPEEWRAIVEEVLLEDADSGTLYADGAVHADGASDQGTGKLDIRHWFEPFAPGDAVPPYACS
;
A
#
# COMPACT_ATOMS: atom_id res chain seq x y z
N MET A 1 -23.19 -6.99 11.23
CA MET A 1 -22.33 -8.18 11.26
C MET A 1 -22.68 -9.03 12.47
N ASN A 2 -22.59 -10.34 12.34
CA ASN A 2 -22.60 -11.27 13.48
C ASN A 2 -21.15 -11.59 13.86
N ALA A 3 -20.83 -11.73 15.15
CA ALA A 3 -19.47 -12.05 15.62
C ALA A 3 -18.87 -13.31 14.95
N ASP A 4 -19.73 -14.25 14.53
CA ASP A 4 -19.31 -15.46 13.82
C ASP A 4 -18.74 -15.16 12.40
N GLU A 5 -19.11 -14.05 11.75
CA GLU A 5 -18.58 -13.62 10.45
C GLU A 5 -17.23 -12.90 10.60
N ASP A 6 -17.03 -12.18 11.70
CA ASP A 6 -15.80 -11.41 11.99
C ASP A 6 -14.65 -12.35 12.45
N ASP A 7 -14.99 -13.40 13.20
CA ASP A 7 -14.03 -14.45 13.56
C ASP A 7 -13.59 -15.27 12.32
N ASP A 8 -14.47 -15.49 11.33
CA ASP A 8 -14.17 -16.25 10.10
C ASP A 8 -13.15 -15.51 9.21
N ILE A 9 -13.37 -14.20 9.00
CA ILE A 9 -12.43 -13.40 8.21
C ILE A 9 -11.06 -13.26 8.90
N THR A 10 -11.03 -13.12 10.23
CA THR A 10 -9.76 -12.97 10.95
C THR A 10 -8.88 -14.21 10.80
N GLU A 11 -9.46 -15.40 10.90
CA GLU A 11 -8.74 -16.66 10.68
C GLU A 11 -8.32 -16.83 9.21
N GLU A 12 -9.14 -16.41 8.25
CA GLU A 12 -8.77 -16.38 6.82
C GLU A 12 -7.56 -15.47 6.58
N LEU A 13 -7.57 -14.25 7.12
CA LEU A 13 -6.46 -13.31 6.98
C LEU A 13 -5.18 -13.85 7.63
N LEU A 14 -5.28 -14.47 8.82
CA LEU A 14 -4.13 -15.10 9.46
C LEU A 14 -3.55 -16.25 8.60
N ALA A 15 -4.39 -17.05 7.95
CA ALA A 15 -3.93 -18.08 7.01
C ALA A 15 -3.29 -17.46 5.75
N ASP A 16 -3.82 -16.34 5.27
CA ASP A 16 -3.32 -15.64 4.09
C ASP A 16 -2.00 -14.90 4.33
N SER A 17 -1.65 -14.64 5.59
CA SER A 17 -0.36 -14.05 5.96
C SER A 17 0.85 -14.81 5.40
N GLU A 18 0.75 -16.15 5.32
CA GLU A 18 1.81 -17.01 4.77
C GLU A 18 2.03 -16.82 3.26
N LYS A 19 1.06 -16.22 2.56
CA LYS A 19 1.15 -15.95 1.12
C LYS A 19 1.95 -14.69 0.81
N LEU A 20 2.07 -13.76 1.77
CA LEU A 20 2.82 -12.52 1.66
C LEU A 20 4.34 -12.75 1.81
N THR A 21 4.92 -13.52 0.89
CA THR A 21 6.32 -13.99 1.01
C THR A 21 7.36 -12.97 0.53
N GLY A 22 6.94 -11.90 -0.14
CA GLY A 22 7.83 -10.88 -0.68
C GLY A 22 8.16 -9.75 0.31
N LEU A 23 7.35 -9.57 1.35
CA LEU A 23 7.55 -8.55 2.39
C LEU A 23 7.74 -9.25 3.73
N SER A 24 8.90 -9.04 4.37
CA SER A 24 9.18 -9.67 5.66
C SER A 24 8.33 -9.08 6.78
N LEU A 25 7.90 -9.91 7.73
CA LEU A 25 7.14 -9.44 8.90
C LEU A 25 7.92 -8.42 9.76
N GLU A 26 9.26 -8.48 9.77
CA GLU A 26 10.10 -7.47 10.44
C GLU A 26 9.87 -6.06 9.84
N LEU A 27 9.71 -5.97 8.52
CA LEU A 27 9.35 -4.72 7.84
C LEU A 27 7.90 -4.29 8.12
N LEU A 28 7.07 -5.17 8.66
CA LEU A 28 5.71 -4.83 9.10
C LEU A 28 5.63 -4.57 10.61
N GLY A 29 6.78 -4.42 11.29
CA GLY A 29 6.85 -4.10 12.71
C GLY A 29 6.95 -5.30 13.65
N LEU A 30 7.23 -6.52 13.13
CA LEU A 30 7.53 -7.65 14.01
C LEU A 30 8.90 -7.47 14.67
N ASP A 31 8.90 -7.13 15.95
CA ASP A 31 10.14 -7.03 16.72
C ASP A 31 10.79 -8.42 16.90
N PRO A 32 12.07 -8.61 16.49
CA PRO A 32 12.76 -9.86 16.70
C PRO A 32 13.05 -10.06 18.19
N HIS A 33 12.67 -11.21 18.76
CA HIS A 33 13.02 -11.49 20.14
C HIS A 33 14.47 -12.02 20.24
N PRO A 34 15.25 -11.64 21.26
CA PRO A 34 16.62 -12.11 21.42
C PRO A 34 16.78 -13.61 21.40
N ASP A 35 15.79 -14.40 21.82
CA ASP A 35 15.87 -15.88 21.76
C ASP A 35 15.78 -16.43 20.33
N ASP A 36 15.10 -15.73 19.42
CA ASP A 36 14.91 -16.13 18.02
C ASP A 36 16.08 -15.69 17.12
N MET A 37 16.96 -14.84 17.64
CA MET A 37 18.11 -14.31 16.90
C MET A 37 19.28 -15.29 16.85
N THR A 38 20.10 -15.17 15.81
CA THR A 38 21.43 -15.78 15.75
C THR A 38 22.42 -15.03 16.66
N ALA A 39 23.57 -15.64 16.98
CA ALA A 39 24.62 -14.96 17.75
C ALA A 39 25.15 -13.72 17.03
N GLU A 40 25.20 -13.75 15.69
CA GLU A 40 25.67 -12.64 14.85
C GLU A 40 24.66 -11.48 14.83
N GLN A 41 23.36 -11.77 14.78
CA GLN A 41 22.32 -10.73 14.89
C GLN A 41 22.33 -10.05 16.26
N ARG A 42 22.50 -10.81 17.35
CA ARG A 42 22.60 -10.22 18.71
C ARG A 42 23.78 -9.26 18.86
N LEU A 43 24.86 -9.44 18.11
CA LEU A 43 26.02 -8.52 18.14
C LEU A 43 25.72 -7.15 17.52
N GLN A 44 24.59 -6.98 16.83
CA GLN A 44 24.17 -5.70 16.25
C GLN A 44 23.50 -4.78 17.27
N PHE A 45 23.19 -5.29 18.46
CA PHE A 45 22.47 -4.57 19.51
C PHE A 45 23.36 -4.40 20.74
N ASP A 46 23.15 -3.32 21.47
CA ASP A 46 23.82 -3.13 22.75
C ASP A 46 23.21 -4.07 23.82
N PRO A 47 23.97 -4.46 24.85
CA PRO A 47 23.46 -5.38 25.89
C PRO A 47 22.24 -4.85 26.65
N GLU A 48 22.08 -3.53 26.72
CA GLU A 48 20.92 -2.88 27.36
C GLU A 48 19.66 -3.06 26.50
N ASP A 49 19.75 -2.85 25.18
CA ASP A 49 18.66 -3.06 24.23
C ASP A 49 18.20 -4.53 24.23
N LEU A 50 19.15 -5.48 24.21
CA LEU A 50 18.82 -6.91 24.28
C LEU A 50 18.10 -7.27 25.58
N ALA A 51 18.46 -6.65 26.70
CA ALA A 51 17.80 -6.87 27.99
C ALA A 51 16.39 -6.27 28.02
N GLU A 52 16.20 -5.10 27.39
CA GLU A 52 14.89 -4.48 27.20
C GLU A 52 13.98 -5.34 26.33
N MET A 53 14.45 -5.76 25.16
CA MET A 53 13.72 -6.65 24.24
C MET A 53 13.33 -7.97 24.92
N ALA A 54 14.24 -8.56 25.72
CA ALA A 54 13.97 -9.78 26.47
C ALA A 54 13.01 -9.59 27.66
N SER A 55 12.78 -8.34 28.09
CA SER A 55 11.86 -8.03 29.20
C SER A 55 10.39 -7.97 28.79
N ALA A 56 10.11 -7.94 27.48
CA ALA A 56 8.76 -7.97 26.94
C ALA A 56 8.01 -9.24 27.38
N GLY A 57 6.80 -9.06 27.92
CA GLY A 57 5.94 -10.16 28.36
C GLY A 57 5.65 -11.14 27.21
N SER A 58 5.49 -12.43 27.52
CA SER A 58 5.10 -13.44 26.51
C SER A 58 3.82 -13.04 25.78
N ASP A 59 2.85 -12.52 26.52
CA ASP A 59 1.52 -12.22 26.01
C ASP A 59 1.55 -11.00 25.06
N ASP A 60 2.35 -9.99 25.38
CA ASP A 60 2.54 -8.81 24.52
C ASP A 60 3.24 -9.20 23.21
N ARG A 61 4.23 -10.10 23.29
CA ARG A 61 4.94 -10.62 22.10
C ARG A 61 4.03 -11.48 21.23
N GLU A 62 3.24 -12.36 21.83
CA GLU A 62 2.26 -13.18 21.11
C GLU A 62 1.22 -12.30 20.41
N ARG A 63 0.74 -11.25 21.09
CA ARG A 63 -0.18 -10.27 20.50
C ARG A 63 0.46 -9.54 19.32
N SER A 64 1.63 -8.92 19.49
CA SER A 64 2.32 -8.21 18.42
C SER A 64 2.58 -9.12 17.20
N ALA A 65 3.01 -10.35 17.44
CA ALA A 65 3.22 -11.33 16.38
C ALA A 65 1.91 -11.73 15.67
N ARG A 66 0.79 -11.80 16.40
CA ARG A 66 -0.53 -12.04 15.80
C ARG A 66 -0.99 -10.84 14.96
N GLN A 67 -0.87 -9.63 15.49
CA GLN A 67 -1.25 -8.39 14.78
C GLN A 67 -0.44 -8.20 13.51
N THR A 68 0.85 -8.47 13.54
CA THR A 68 1.71 -8.36 12.35
C THR A 68 1.34 -9.38 11.27
N ARG A 69 1.00 -10.62 11.66
CA ARG A 69 0.48 -11.62 10.72
C ARG A 69 -0.88 -11.22 10.17
N LEU A 70 -1.76 -10.70 11.01
CA LEU A 70 -3.07 -10.21 10.58
C LEU A 70 -2.92 -9.08 9.56
N LEU A 71 -2.01 -8.13 9.78
CA LEU A 71 -1.66 -7.07 8.84
C LEU A 71 -1.11 -7.63 7.52
N ALA A 72 -0.22 -8.61 7.57
CA ALA A 72 0.29 -9.26 6.36
C ALA A 72 -0.82 -9.92 5.54
N GLY A 73 -1.74 -10.62 6.21
CA GLY A 73 -2.94 -11.20 5.62
C GLY A 73 -3.88 -10.15 5.02
N LEU A 74 -4.08 -9.05 5.73
CA LEU A 74 -4.88 -7.91 5.28
C LEU A 74 -4.32 -7.32 3.99
N LEU A 75 -3.01 -7.06 3.91
CA LEU A 75 -2.37 -6.54 2.69
C LEU A 75 -2.52 -7.50 1.50
N TRP A 76 -2.42 -8.81 1.75
CA TRP A 76 -2.67 -9.83 0.73
C TRP A 76 -4.13 -9.80 0.24
N ASN A 77 -5.09 -9.79 1.16
CA ASN A 77 -6.51 -9.75 0.86
C ASN A 77 -6.88 -8.47 0.08
N SER A 78 -6.44 -7.32 0.58
CA SER A 78 -6.67 -6.00 -0.03
C SER A 78 -6.06 -5.87 -1.42
N SER A 79 -5.00 -6.63 -1.72
CA SER A 79 -4.45 -6.70 -3.09
C SER A 79 -5.46 -7.26 -4.08
N SER A 80 -6.20 -8.31 -3.71
CA SER A 80 -7.25 -8.88 -4.56
C SER A 80 -8.44 -7.93 -4.71
N ILE A 81 -8.86 -7.30 -3.60
CA ILE A 81 -9.95 -6.31 -3.59
C ILE A 81 -9.62 -5.13 -4.51
N LEU A 82 -8.41 -4.57 -4.40
CA LEU A 82 -7.94 -3.45 -5.21
C LEU A 82 -8.06 -3.76 -6.71
N ILE A 83 -7.56 -4.91 -7.14
CA ILE A 83 -7.57 -5.31 -8.56
C ILE A 83 -9.01 -5.51 -9.06
N ASP A 84 -9.85 -6.20 -8.29
CA ASP A 84 -11.26 -6.42 -8.66
C ASP A 84 -12.05 -5.11 -8.74
N GLN A 85 -11.80 -4.18 -7.82
CA GLN A 85 -12.42 -2.86 -7.86
C GLN A 85 -11.93 -2.01 -9.04
N LEU A 86 -10.64 -2.04 -9.38
CA LEU A 86 -10.13 -1.34 -10.55
C LEU A 86 -10.75 -1.86 -11.86
N PHE A 87 -10.97 -3.17 -11.99
CA PHE A 87 -11.69 -3.72 -13.13
C PHE A 87 -13.17 -3.31 -13.15
N ARG A 88 -13.82 -3.21 -11.98
CA ARG A 88 -15.18 -2.66 -11.88
C ARG A 88 -15.23 -1.20 -12.31
N ASP A 89 -14.30 -0.37 -11.83
CA ASP A 89 -14.18 1.03 -12.21
C ASP A 89 -13.97 1.17 -13.73
N LEU A 90 -13.10 0.37 -14.34
CA LEU A 90 -12.92 0.33 -15.79
C LEU A 90 -14.22 -0.03 -16.53
N GLY A 91 -14.97 -1.00 -16.01
CA GLY A 91 -16.28 -1.37 -16.53
C GLY A 91 -17.25 -0.19 -16.51
N THR A 92 -17.36 0.51 -15.37
CA THR A 92 -18.16 1.71 -15.21
C THR A 92 -17.76 2.80 -16.21
N LEU A 93 -16.46 3.05 -16.40
CA LEU A 93 -15.97 4.06 -17.35
C LEU A 93 -16.38 3.77 -18.80
N HIS A 94 -16.46 2.50 -19.20
CA HIS A 94 -16.89 2.14 -20.56
C HIS A 94 -18.40 2.33 -20.79
N GLU A 95 -19.20 2.42 -19.73
CA GLU A 95 -20.65 2.66 -19.82
C GLU A 95 -21.00 4.15 -19.84
N LEU A 96 -20.05 5.03 -19.53
CA LEU A 96 -20.25 6.48 -19.51
C LEU A 96 -20.17 7.08 -20.92
N ASP A 97 -21.09 7.99 -21.23
CA ASP A 97 -21.02 8.81 -22.45
C ASP A 97 -19.84 9.80 -22.41
N ALA A 98 -19.47 10.27 -21.22
CA ALA A 98 -18.33 11.13 -20.97
C ALA A 98 -17.79 10.93 -19.55
N VAL A 99 -16.47 10.97 -19.38
CA VAL A 99 -15.81 10.91 -18.08
C VAL A 99 -15.80 12.30 -17.45
N THR A 100 -16.42 12.46 -16.29
CA THR A 100 -16.42 13.72 -15.51
C THR A 100 -15.84 13.49 -14.12
N PRO A 101 -15.31 14.53 -13.44
CA PRO A 101 -14.83 14.40 -12.06
C PRO A 101 -15.87 13.83 -11.09
N GLU A 102 -17.15 14.16 -11.27
CA GLU A 102 -18.24 13.62 -10.45
C GLU A 102 -18.46 12.13 -10.69
N ALA A 103 -18.31 11.68 -11.94
CA ALA A 103 -18.39 10.25 -12.26
C ALA A 103 -17.22 9.48 -11.63
N ILE A 104 -16.00 10.05 -11.66
CA ILE A 104 -14.83 9.50 -10.98
C ILE A 104 -15.03 9.43 -9.47
N ALA A 105 -15.59 10.46 -8.84
CA ALA A 105 -15.88 10.46 -7.41
C ALA A 105 -16.86 9.34 -6.99
N GLY A 106 -17.67 8.82 -7.93
CA GLY A 106 -18.55 7.67 -7.72
C GLY A 106 -17.91 6.30 -7.94
N THR A 107 -16.63 6.23 -8.33
CA THR A 107 -15.88 4.98 -8.51
C THR A 107 -15.31 4.47 -7.19
N SER A 108 -14.84 3.23 -7.18
CA SER A 108 -14.35 2.56 -5.97
C SER A 108 -12.92 2.99 -5.63
N VAL A 109 -12.00 2.89 -6.59
CA VAL A 109 -10.56 3.12 -6.40
C VAL A 109 -10.14 4.45 -7.00
N LEU A 110 -10.63 4.80 -8.20
CA LEU A 110 -10.20 6.05 -8.85
C LEU A 110 -10.64 7.30 -8.07
N SER A 111 -11.66 7.19 -7.22
CA SER A 111 -12.09 8.23 -6.28
C SER A 111 -11.08 8.49 -5.15
N SER A 112 -10.18 7.54 -4.87
CA SER A 112 -9.10 7.65 -3.87
C SER A 112 -7.82 8.26 -4.45
N LEU A 113 -7.73 8.42 -5.76
CA LEU A 113 -6.62 9.12 -6.42
C LEU A 113 -6.75 10.64 -6.25
N PRO A 114 -5.66 11.41 -6.44
CA PRO A 114 -5.70 12.85 -6.22
C PRO A 114 -6.79 13.54 -7.07
N PRO A 115 -7.80 14.18 -6.46
CA PRO A 115 -9.04 14.56 -7.14
C PRO A 115 -8.85 15.66 -8.19
N GLN A 116 -7.79 16.47 -8.08
CA GLN A 116 -7.47 17.54 -9.04
C GLN A 116 -7.12 17.04 -10.44
N PHE A 117 -6.79 15.75 -10.59
CA PHE A 117 -6.54 15.11 -11.90
C PHE A 117 -7.68 14.20 -12.37
N ALA A 118 -8.84 14.22 -11.71
CA ALA A 118 -9.95 13.30 -12.02
C ALA A 118 -10.39 13.34 -13.50
N SER A 119 -10.26 14.48 -14.18
CA SER A 119 -10.56 14.59 -15.62
C SER A 119 -9.68 13.70 -16.52
N ASN A 120 -8.57 13.19 -15.99
CA ASN A 120 -7.60 12.38 -16.72
C ASN A 120 -7.72 10.88 -16.43
N TYR A 121 -8.57 10.46 -15.49
CA TYR A 121 -8.76 9.05 -15.12
C TYR A 121 -9.71 8.34 -16.09
N ASP A 122 -9.39 8.42 -17.38
CA ASP A 122 -10.15 7.76 -18.44
C ASP A 122 -9.85 6.25 -18.51
N ALA A 123 -10.53 5.54 -19.42
CA ALA A 123 -10.35 4.10 -19.58
C ALA A 123 -8.90 3.70 -19.90
N LYS A 124 -8.14 4.51 -20.66
CA LYS A 124 -6.74 4.19 -21.00
C LYS A 124 -5.82 4.42 -19.80
N PHE A 125 -6.03 5.49 -19.03
CA PHE A 125 -5.37 5.69 -17.75
C PHE A 125 -5.63 4.50 -16.83
N THR A 126 -6.89 4.11 -16.63
CA THR A 126 -7.28 3.03 -15.72
C THR A 126 -6.68 1.68 -16.14
N GLN A 127 -6.64 1.38 -17.45
CA GLN A 127 -5.96 0.18 -17.93
C GLN A 127 -4.45 0.19 -17.61
N ARG A 128 -3.77 1.33 -17.77
CA ARG A 128 -2.34 1.46 -17.41
C ARG A 128 -2.15 1.30 -15.90
N PHE A 129 -3.03 1.92 -15.11
CA PHE A 129 -3.01 1.86 -13.65
C PHE A 129 -3.26 0.45 -13.12
N ILE A 130 -4.20 -0.31 -13.70
CA ILE A 130 -4.42 -1.73 -13.39
C ILE A 130 -3.13 -2.54 -13.54
N VAL A 131 -2.38 -2.34 -14.63
CA VAL A 131 -1.14 -3.09 -14.86
C VAL A 131 -0.07 -2.72 -13.84
N VAL A 132 0.03 -1.44 -13.46
CA VAL A 132 0.95 -1.01 -12.40
C VAL A 132 0.53 -1.56 -11.04
N ALA A 133 -0.74 -1.48 -10.67
CA ALA A 133 -1.26 -2.03 -9.43
C ALA A 133 -1.04 -3.55 -9.35
N ALA A 134 -1.24 -4.27 -10.45
CA ALA A 134 -0.96 -5.71 -10.53
C ALA A 134 0.53 -6.03 -10.32
N ASP A 135 1.43 -5.16 -10.80
CA ASP A 135 2.87 -5.32 -10.58
C ASP A 135 3.27 -5.04 -9.12
N VAL A 136 2.76 -3.95 -8.54
CA VAL A 136 2.94 -3.61 -7.11
C VAL A 136 2.45 -4.75 -6.22
N THR A 137 1.22 -5.21 -6.40
CA THR A 137 0.64 -6.31 -5.62
C THR A 137 1.37 -7.63 -5.84
N ALA A 138 1.90 -7.90 -7.04
CA ALA A 138 2.73 -9.06 -7.29
C ALA A 138 4.09 -8.99 -6.56
N SER A 139 4.65 -7.79 -6.35
CA SER A 139 5.93 -7.62 -5.63
C SER A 139 5.82 -8.03 -4.17
N LEU A 140 4.67 -7.80 -3.53
CA LEU A 140 4.37 -8.27 -2.17
C LEU A 140 4.49 -9.80 -2.00
N ALA A 141 4.34 -10.54 -3.10
CA ALA A 141 4.47 -12.00 -3.13
C ALA A 141 5.82 -12.51 -3.65
N ARG A 142 6.59 -11.69 -4.37
CA ARG A 142 7.80 -12.13 -5.10
C ARG A 142 9.11 -11.57 -4.54
N GLY A 143 9.00 -10.57 -3.68
CA GLY A 143 10.10 -9.76 -3.19
C GLY A 143 9.72 -8.31 -3.37
N TRP A 144 9.50 -7.62 -2.26
CA TRP A 144 9.14 -6.21 -2.24
C TRP A 144 10.28 -5.39 -2.84
N ALA A 145 9.90 -4.46 -3.72
CA ALA A 145 10.75 -3.39 -4.18
C ALA A 145 9.90 -2.12 -4.16
N ALA A 146 10.51 -1.01 -3.74
CA ALA A 146 9.84 0.28 -3.75
C ALA A 146 9.29 0.61 -5.16
N PRO A 147 8.14 1.30 -5.26
CA PRO A 147 7.56 1.61 -6.56
C PRO A 147 8.52 2.39 -7.46
N GLY A 148 8.68 1.95 -8.71
CA GLY A 148 9.58 2.57 -9.69
C GLY A 148 9.00 3.79 -10.42
N CYS A 149 7.74 4.14 -10.14
CA CYS A 149 7.05 5.30 -10.73
C CYS A 149 5.92 5.79 -9.83
N LEU A 150 5.45 7.01 -10.08
CA LEU A 150 4.44 7.68 -9.25
C LEU A 150 3.08 6.97 -9.25
N ALA A 151 2.69 6.36 -10.38
CA ALA A 151 1.50 5.51 -10.45
C ALA A 151 1.64 4.26 -9.55
N GLY A 152 2.86 3.77 -9.35
CA GLY A 152 3.14 2.66 -8.44
C GLY A 152 2.96 3.08 -6.99
N GLU A 153 3.48 4.24 -6.60
CA GLU A 153 3.24 4.80 -5.26
C GLU A 153 1.75 5.03 -4.99
N LEU A 154 1.02 5.59 -5.96
CA LEU A 154 -0.43 5.77 -5.86
C LEU A 154 -1.18 4.44 -5.76
N ALA A 155 -0.70 3.38 -6.41
CA ALA A 155 -1.27 2.05 -6.27
C ALA A 155 -1.06 1.47 -4.87
N VAL A 156 0.10 1.72 -4.24
CA VAL A 156 0.33 1.40 -2.82
C VAL A 156 -0.63 2.20 -1.94
N TYR A 157 -0.79 3.49 -2.18
CA TYR A 157 -1.74 4.32 -1.42
C TYR A 157 -3.17 3.76 -1.51
N CYS A 158 -3.64 3.43 -2.72
CA CYS A 158 -4.94 2.80 -2.92
C CYS A 158 -5.05 1.43 -2.22
N LEU A 159 -3.99 0.62 -2.21
CA LEU A 159 -3.95 -0.65 -1.48
C LEU A 159 -4.16 -0.43 0.02
N LEU A 160 -3.47 0.55 0.61
CA LEU A 160 -3.59 0.87 2.04
C LEU A 160 -4.97 1.46 2.39
N ASP A 161 -5.60 2.18 1.47
CA ASP A 161 -7.00 2.57 1.62
C ASP A 161 -7.95 1.37 1.61
N GLN A 162 -7.73 0.38 0.74
CA GLN A 162 -8.52 -0.87 0.79
C GLN A 162 -8.29 -1.64 2.09
N ALA A 163 -7.05 -1.72 2.57
CA ALA A 163 -6.72 -2.35 3.85
C ALA A 163 -7.44 -1.67 5.02
N ARG A 164 -7.43 -0.33 5.08
CA ARG A 164 -8.15 0.43 6.10
C ARG A 164 -9.65 0.22 6.05
N ILE A 165 -10.25 0.24 4.86
CA ILE A 165 -11.69 -0.02 4.70
C ILE A 165 -12.04 -1.44 5.22
N THR A 166 -11.23 -2.45 4.88
CA THR A 166 -11.44 -3.82 5.36
C THR A 166 -11.24 -3.93 6.87
N GLU A 167 -10.22 -3.29 7.43
CA GLU A 167 -10.00 -3.23 8.88
C GLU A 167 -11.20 -2.59 9.60
N ASP A 168 -11.67 -1.43 9.14
CA ASP A 168 -12.83 -0.72 9.71
C ASP A 168 -14.11 -1.57 9.64
N ILE A 169 -14.33 -2.31 8.53
CA ILE A 169 -15.53 -3.13 8.33
C ILE A 169 -15.59 -4.32 9.29
N TYR A 170 -14.44 -4.94 9.56
CA TYR A 170 -14.33 -6.17 10.35
C TYR A 170 -13.77 -5.94 11.76
N GLU A 171 -13.54 -4.69 12.15
CA GLU A 171 -13.03 -4.28 13.46
C GLU A 171 -11.76 -5.06 13.87
N LEU A 172 -10.81 -5.20 12.94
CA LEU A 172 -9.61 -6.03 13.12
C LEU A 172 -8.73 -5.49 14.26
N ASP A 173 -8.19 -6.39 15.09
CA ASP A 173 -7.24 -6.03 16.17
C ASP A 173 -5.86 -5.72 15.58
N LEU A 174 -5.67 -4.51 15.05
CA LEU A 174 -4.38 -3.96 14.60
C LEU A 174 -3.93 -2.80 15.51
N PRO A 175 -2.63 -2.46 15.54
CA PRO A 175 -2.15 -1.23 16.19
C PRO A 175 -2.82 0.00 15.58
N GLU A 176 -3.16 1.02 16.36
CA GLU A 176 -3.85 2.23 15.86
C GLU A 176 -3.03 2.94 14.75
N GLU A 177 -1.71 2.88 14.86
CA GLU A 177 -0.73 3.44 13.95
C GLU A 177 -0.27 2.48 12.83
N TRP A 178 -0.91 1.31 12.64
CA TRP A 178 -0.48 0.29 11.68
C TRP A 178 -0.22 0.88 10.29
N ARG A 179 -1.07 1.81 9.86
CA ARG A 179 -0.96 2.43 8.53
C ARG A 179 0.31 3.26 8.40
N ALA A 180 0.63 4.05 9.41
CA ALA A 180 1.83 4.90 9.39
C ALA A 180 3.11 4.04 9.34
N ILE A 181 3.14 2.93 10.08
CA ILE A 181 4.24 1.97 10.07
C ILE A 181 4.43 1.39 8.66
N VAL A 182 3.34 0.99 8.00
CA VAL A 182 3.41 0.42 6.65
C VAL A 182 3.76 1.47 5.60
N GLU A 183 3.26 2.70 5.73
CA GLU A 183 3.63 3.81 4.83
C GLU A 183 5.12 4.14 4.94
N GLU A 184 5.69 4.16 6.15
CA GLU A 184 7.14 4.39 6.36
C GLU A 184 8.00 3.36 5.61
N VAL A 185 7.49 2.14 5.43
CA VAL A 185 8.21 1.04 4.77
C VAL A 185 7.96 0.99 3.26
N LEU A 186 6.70 1.14 2.83
CA LEU A 186 6.33 0.99 1.41
C LEU A 186 6.48 2.29 0.62
N LEU A 187 6.53 3.44 1.31
CA LEU A 187 6.51 4.78 0.74
C LEU A 187 7.59 5.71 1.36
N GLU A 188 8.68 5.17 1.92
CA GLU A 188 9.75 5.93 2.62
C GLU A 188 10.22 7.18 1.84
N ASP A 189 10.42 7.03 0.53
CA ASP A 189 10.93 8.07 -0.39
C ASP A 189 9.87 8.57 -1.39
N ALA A 190 8.57 8.36 -1.10
CA ALA A 190 7.51 8.61 -2.06
C ALA A 190 7.21 10.10 -2.27
N ASP A 191 7.11 10.53 -3.53
CA ASP A 191 6.73 11.90 -3.90
C ASP A 191 5.19 12.11 -3.90
N SER A 192 4.42 11.03 -3.99
CA SER A 192 2.95 11.03 -4.11
C SER A 192 2.20 11.75 -3.00
N GLY A 193 2.73 11.80 -1.77
CA GLY A 193 2.11 12.51 -0.66
C GLY A 193 1.86 14.00 -0.95
N THR A 194 2.70 14.62 -1.78
CA THR A 194 2.55 16.03 -2.18
C THR A 194 1.31 16.27 -3.05
N LEU A 195 0.80 15.25 -3.73
CA LEU A 195 -0.40 15.34 -4.56
C LEU A 195 -1.69 15.46 -3.73
N TYR A 196 -1.66 15.01 -2.48
CA TYR A 196 -2.81 15.04 -1.57
C TYR A 196 -2.82 16.28 -0.65
N ALA A 197 -1.74 17.07 -0.62
CA ALA A 197 -1.65 18.26 0.21
C ALA A 197 -2.57 19.39 -0.33
N ASP A 198 -3.41 19.94 0.54
CA ASP A 198 -4.26 21.11 0.26
C ASP A 198 -3.40 22.31 -0.19
N GLY A 199 -3.40 22.60 -1.50
CA GLY A 199 -2.71 23.79 -2.05
C GLY A 199 -1.83 23.58 -3.28
N ALA A 200 -1.71 22.37 -3.83
CA ALA A 200 -0.95 22.12 -5.07
C ALA A 200 -1.47 22.86 -6.33
N VAL A 201 -2.49 23.71 -6.19
CA VAL A 201 -3.10 24.44 -7.30
C VAL A 201 -2.30 25.67 -7.72
N HIS A 202 -1.45 26.30 -6.87
CA HIS A 202 -0.70 27.50 -7.28
C HIS A 202 0.65 27.68 -6.56
N ALA A 203 1.65 26.85 -6.87
CA ALA A 203 3.04 27.19 -6.57
C ALA A 203 3.66 27.96 -7.75
N ASP A 204 3.19 29.20 -7.95
CA ASP A 204 3.82 30.17 -8.86
C ASP A 204 5.16 30.62 -8.22
N GLY A 205 6.21 29.80 -8.39
CA GLY A 205 7.56 30.12 -7.92
C GLY A 205 8.37 29.00 -7.24
N ALA A 206 7.86 27.77 -7.12
CA ALA A 206 8.69 26.63 -6.74
C ALA A 206 9.59 26.26 -7.94
N SER A 207 10.90 26.13 -7.71
CA SER A 207 11.90 25.79 -8.72
C SER A 207 11.42 24.67 -9.66
N ASP A 208 11.38 25.00 -10.95
CA ASP A 208 10.90 24.30 -12.17
C ASP A 208 11.39 22.85 -12.40
N GLN A 209 12.08 22.22 -11.45
CA GLN A 209 12.67 20.88 -11.61
C GLN A 209 11.92 19.77 -10.85
N GLY A 210 11.11 20.09 -9.84
CA GLY A 210 10.34 19.11 -9.05
C GLY A 210 8.86 18.99 -9.45
N THR A 211 8.21 20.11 -9.73
CA THR A 211 6.78 20.17 -10.07
C THR A 211 6.45 19.55 -11.43
N GLY A 212 7.40 19.53 -12.36
CA GLY A 212 7.24 18.88 -13.66
C GLY A 212 7.04 17.36 -13.54
N LYS A 213 7.64 16.69 -12.54
CA LYS A 213 7.50 15.24 -12.32
C LYS A 213 6.13 14.83 -11.77
N LEU A 214 5.39 15.77 -11.19
CA LEU A 214 4.06 15.53 -10.60
C LEU A 214 2.92 15.67 -11.62
N ASP A 215 3.20 16.15 -12.82
CA ASP A 215 2.23 16.19 -13.91
C ASP A 215 1.84 14.76 -14.32
N ILE A 216 0.54 14.54 -14.51
CA ILE A 216 -0.06 13.23 -14.83
C ILE A 216 0.58 12.52 -16.02
N ARG A 217 1.19 13.26 -16.95
CA ARG A 217 1.91 12.69 -18.10
C ARG A 217 3.12 11.84 -17.67
N HIS A 218 3.74 12.15 -16.54
CA HIS A 218 4.93 11.48 -16.02
C HIS A 218 4.61 10.36 -15.02
N TRP A 219 3.34 10.13 -14.67
CA TRP A 219 2.99 9.20 -13.59
C TRP A 219 3.43 7.76 -13.83
N PHE A 220 3.51 7.36 -15.10
CA PHE A 220 3.91 6.01 -15.50
C PHE A 220 5.34 5.96 -16.06
N GLU A 221 6.11 7.04 -15.92
CA GLU A 221 7.52 7.06 -16.29
C GLU A 221 8.38 6.53 -15.13
N PRO A 222 9.41 5.74 -15.41
CA PRO A 222 10.33 5.29 -14.36
C PRO A 222 11.06 6.49 -13.72
N PHE A 223 11.24 6.47 -12.41
CA PHE A 223 11.95 7.53 -11.69
C PHE A 223 13.43 7.61 -12.06
N ALA A 224 14.07 6.45 -12.22
CA ALA A 224 15.46 6.30 -12.61
C ALA A 224 15.67 5.24 -13.71
N PRO A 225 16.78 5.33 -14.47
CA PRO A 225 17.15 4.28 -15.42
C PRO A 225 17.35 2.94 -14.70
N GLY A 226 16.52 1.96 -15.02
CA GLY A 226 16.57 0.61 -14.43
C GLY A 226 15.36 0.27 -13.57
N ASP A 227 14.56 1.27 -13.18
CA ASP A 227 13.30 1.02 -12.47
C ASP A 227 12.33 0.26 -13.37
N ALA A 228 11.71 -0.76 -12.79
CA ALA A 228 10.77 -1.61 -13.50
C ALA A 228 9.40 -0.94 -13.54
N VAL A 229 8.94 -0.58 -14.73
CA VAL A 229 7.55 -0.20 -15.00
C VAL A 229 7.01 -1.12 -16.09
N PRO A 230 5.81 -1.71 -15.93
CA PRO A 230 5.25 -2.60 -16.93
C PRO A 230 5.18 -1.96 -18.33
N PRO A 231 5.56 -2.66 -19.42
CA PRO A 231 5.62 -2.07 -20.75
C PRO A 231 4.29 -1.48 -21.24
N TYR A 232 3.15 -2.07 -20.85
CA TYR A 232 1.84 -1.54 -21.20
C TYR A 232 1.56 -0.18 -20.53
N ALA A 233 2.05 0.03 -19.31
CA ALA A 233 1.90 1.29 -18.60
C ALA A 233 2.72 2.42 -19.24
N CYS A 234 3.80 2.08 -19.96
CA CYS A 234 4.63 3.04 -20.71
C CYS A 234 4.10 3.36 -22.12
N SER A 235 2.97 2.75 -22.52
CA SER A 235 2.42 2.84 -23.89
C SER A 235 1.37 3.93 -24.09
#